data_AF-A0A7S2BF30-F1
#
_entry.id   AF-A0A7S2BF30-F1
#
_cell.length_a   1.000
_cell.length_b   1.000
_cell.length_c   1.000
_cell.angle_alpha   90.00
_cell.angle_beta   90.00
_cell.angle_gamma   90.00
#
_symmetry.space_group_name_H-M   'P 1'
#
loop_
_entity.id
_entity.type
_entity.pdbx_description
1 polymer ?
#
loop_
_entity_poly.entity_id
_entity_poly.type
_entity_poly.pdbx_seq_one_letter_code
_entity_poly.pdbx_strand_id
1 'polypeptide(L)'
;VEGVVLQMKAMGIARVATFPFPEPPSPEALRDAETCLGTLGAIGAPKSTAATATTATSVAEFTRSVVDGPITPLGRMLSRLPISPRLGKLLLVCRRDGLLPHGLLLVAMLAQPDPSIIGDDSSADDATADDDADGTPEEGAATPVRWKCVESDALGMLGAYLQWRSMGGDEAAARMLRLTFKVMREAEQLASQLRQLLRELFPNDSDADDAREAPPEPPSKEEATALRKALAAASPDRIA
;
A
#
# COMPACT_ATOMS: atom_id res chain seq x y z
N VAL A 1 5.34 4.16 -13.18
CA VAL A 1 5.70 3.35 -14.37
C VAL A 1 5.17 1.93 -14.28
N GLU A 2 5.41 1.20 -13.18
CA GLU A 2 4.97 -0.20 -12.97
C GLU A 2 3.48 -0.45 -13.30
N GLY A 3 2.57 0.37 -12.79
CA GLY A 3 1.13 0.23 -13.08
C GLY A 3 0.78 0.39 -14.56
N VAL A 4 1.47 1.29 -15.27
CA VAL A 4 1.27 1.49 -16.72
C VAL A 4 1.79 0.29 -17.50
N VAL A 5 2.98 -0.21 -17.17
CA VAL A 5 3.56 -1.42 -17.78
C VAL A 5 2.62 -2.62 -17.58
N LEU A 6 2.07 -2.78 -16.37
CA LEU A 6 1.11 -3.84 -16.08
C LEU A 6 -0.16 -3.71 -16.93
N GLN A 7 -0.71 -2.50 -17.06
CA GLN A 7 -1.90 -2.23 -17.86
C GLN A 7 -1.66 -2.52 -19.35
N MET A 8 -0.50 -2.11 -19.88
CA MET A 8 -0.12 -2.40 -21.27
C MET A 8 0.01 -3.90 -21.52
N LYS A 9 0.65 -4.64 -20.61
CA LYS A 9 0.72 -6.11 -20.70
C LYS A 9 -0.67 -6.75 -20.58
N ALA A 10 -1.59 -6.19 -19.80
CA ALA A 10 -2.98 -6.66 -19.71
C ALA A 10 -3.76 -6.44 -21.01
N MET A 11 -3.43 -5.40 -21.77
CA MET A 11 -3.98 -5.12 -23.10
C MET A 11 -3.34 -5.97 -24.23
N GLY A 12 -2.37 -6.84 -23.90
CA GLY A 12 -1.71 -7.70 -24.87
C GLY A 12 -0.45 -7.11 -25.51
N ILE A 13 0.05 -5.97 -25.01
CA ILE A 13 1.32 -5.39 -25.46
C ILE A 13 2.46 -6.15 -24.77
N ALA A 14 3.09 -7.08 -25.49
CA ALA A 14 4.15 -7.93 -24.94
C ALA A 14 5.43 -7.16 -24.62
N ARG A 15 5.91 -6.35 -25.58
CA ARG A 15 7.13 -5.54 -25.49
C ARG A 15 6.77 -4.07 -25.30
N VAL A 16 6.87 -3.60 -24.06
CA VAL A 16 6.54 -2.21 -23.73
C VAL A 16 7.59 -1.23 -24.27
N ALA A 17 8.87 -1.63 -24.33
CA ALA A 17 9.95 -0.80 -24.86
C ALA A 17 9.81 -0.41 -26.34
N THR A 18 9.04 -1.15 -27.14
CA THR A 18 8.80 -0.85 -28.57
C THR A 18 7.53 -0.02 -28.79
N PHE A 19 6.79 0.28 -27.72
CA PHE A 19 5.54 1.01 -27.83
C PHE A 19 5.78 2.49 -28.21
N PRO A 20 4.98 3.07 -29.14
CA PRO A 20 5.16 4.43 -29.61
C PRO A 20 4.62 5.46 -28.61
N PHE A 21 5.36 5.71 -27.54
CA PHE A 21 5.03 6.75 -26.56
C PHE A 21 5.19 8.15 -27.16
N PRO A 22 4.30 9.11 -26.84
CA PRO A 22 4.54 10.52 -27.13
C PRO A 22 5.83 11.04 -26.49
N GLU A 23 6.07 10.63 -25.25
CA GLU A 23 7.32 10.84 -24.51
C GLU A 23 7.69 9.51 -23.84
N PRO A 24 8.73 8.81 -24.32
CA PRO A 24 9.08 7.50 -23.80
C PRO A 24 9.68 7.61 -22.39
N PRO A 25 9.27 6.73 -21.45
CA PRO A 25 9.94 6.63 -20.16
C PRO A 25 11.40 6.17 -20.32
N SER A 26 12.22 6.41 -19.30
CA SER A 26 13.61 5.96 -19.33
C SER A 26 13.68 4.43 -19.43
N PRO A 27 14.69 3.89 -20.16
CA PRO A 27 14.84 2.44 -20.33
C PRO A 27 15.10 1.73 -18.99
N GLU A 28 15.74 2.42 -18.04
CA GLU A 28 15.95 1.92 -16.68
C GLU A 28 14.62 1.78 -15.94
N ALA A 29 13.75 2.80 -15.97
CA ALA A 29 12.45 2.73 -15.31
C ALA A 29 11.54 1.64 -15.89
N LEU A 30 11.64 1.35 -17.19
CA LEU A 30 10.94 0.22 -17.81
C LEU A 30 11.47 -1.13 -17.30
N ARG A 31 12.79 -1.30 -17.25
CA ARG A 31 13.43 -2.53 -16.73
C ARG A 31 13.12 -2.76 -15.26
N ASP A 32 13.16 -1.71 -14.44
CA ASP A 32 12.83 -1.79 -13.02
C ASP A 32 11.37 -2.16 -12.83
N ALA A 33 10.48 -1.58 -13.63
CA ALA A 33 9.06 -1.92 -13.61
C ALA A 33 8.80 -3.38 -14.00
N GLU A 34 9.44 -3.88 -15.05
CA GLU A 34 9.29 -5.28 -15.47
C GLU A 34 9.89 -6.23 -14.43
N THR A 35 11.04 -5.88 -13.84
CA THR A 35 11.66 -6.65 -12.75
C THR A 35 10.73 -6.71 -11.53
N CYS A 36 10.19 -5.57 -11.10
CA CYS A 36 9.20 -5.50 -10.02
C CYS A 36 7.96 -6.36 -10.32
N LEU A 37 7.36 -6.22 -11.51
CA LEU A 37 6.20 -7.04 -11.87
C LEU A 37 6.53 -8.54 -11.90
N GLY A 38 7.77 -8.89 -12.24
CA GLY A 38 8.31 -10.25 -12.17
C GLY A 38 8.40 -10.76 -10.74
N THR A 39 8.99 -9.99 -9.83
CA THR A 39 9.10 -10.37 -8.40
C THR A 39 7.74 -10.43 -7.71
N LEU A 40 6.79 -9.61 -8.14
CA LEU A 40 5.40 -9.67 -7.68
C LEU A 40 4.66 -10.91 -8.20
N GLY A 41 5.14 -11.56 -9.26
CA GLY A 41 4.47 -12.67 -9.94
C GLY A 41 3.35 -12.22 -10.88
N ALA A 42 3.31 -10.93 -11.24
CA ALA A 42 2.33 -10.35 -12.17
C ALA A 42 2.66 -10.70 -13.64
N ILE A 43 3.94 -10.94 -13.93
CA ILE A 43 4.40 -11.45 -15.23
C ILE A 43 5.13 -12.78 -15.02
N GLY A 44 4.87 -13.74 -15.91
CA GLY A 44 5.44 -15.08 -15.83
C GLY A 44 6.79 -15.17 -16.52
N ALA A 45 7.46 -16.32 -16.40
CA ALA A 45 8.53 -16.63 -17.32
C ALA A 45 7.98 -16.64 -18.77
N PRO A 46 8.74 -16.15 -19.75
CA PRO A 46 8.36 -16.21 -21.15
C PRO A 46 8.17 -17.67 -21.49
N LYS A 47 7.14 -17.95 -22.31
CA LYS A 47 6.90 -19.30 -22.80
C LYS A 47 8.09 -19.69 -23.66
N SER A 48 9.08 -20.35 -23.07
CA SER A 48 10.12 -21.07 -23.79
C SER A 48 9.39 -22.09 -24.65
N THR A 49 9.31 -21.85 -25.95
CA THR A 49 8.92 -22.89 -26.90
C THR A 49 9.87 -24.06 -26.64
N ALA A 50 9.30 -25.25 -26.45
CA ALA A 50 9.89 -26.43 -25.84
C ALA A 50 11.14 -27.05 -26.54
N ALA A 51 11.88 -26.29 -27.35
CA ALA A 51 13.03 -26.76 -28.13
C ALA A 51 14.40 -26.33 -27.58
N THR A 52 14.47 -25.42 -26.60
CA THR A 52 15.77 -24.90 -26.10
C THR A 52 15.81 -24.83 -24.56
N ALA A 53 15.34 -25.88 -23.89
CA ALA A 53 15.33 -25.99 -22.42
C ALA A 53 16.56 -26.71 -21.83
N THR A 54 17.63 -26.85 -22.62
CA THR A 54 18.91 -27.34 -22.12
C THR A 54 19.87 -26.15 -22.04
N THR A 55 20.38 -25.91 -20.83
CA THR A 55 21.38 -24.88 -20.45
C THR A 55 20.92 -23.42 -20.37
N ALA A 56 20.01 -23.10 -19.44
CA ALA A 56 19.94 -21.76 -18.86
C ALA A 56 20.80 -21.74 -17.56
N THR A 57 22.10 -21.49 -17.70
CA THR A 57 23.09 -21.59 -16.62
C THR A 57 23.47 -20.23 -16.02
N SER A 58 22.78 -19.13 -16.37
CA SER A 58 23.15 -17.79 -15.90
C SER A 58 21.99 -16.98 -15.30
N VAL A 59 22.28 -16.28 -14.19
CA VAL A 59 21.37 -15.35 -13.51
C VAL A 59 20.92 -14.22 -14.47
N ALA A 60 21.77 -13.83 -15.42
CA ALA A 60 21.48 -12.82 -16.44
C ALA A 60 20.45 -13.29 -17.49
N GLU A 61 20.38 -14.59 -17.76
CA GLU A 61 19.38 -15.17 -18.67
C GLU A 61 18.03 -15.29 -17.98
N PHE A 62 18.01 -15.60 -16.67
CA PHE A 62 16.79 -15.60 -15.86
C PHE A 62 16.17 -14.19 -15.78
N THR A 63 16.96 -13.13 -15.52
CA THR A 63 16.44 -11.76 -15.47
C THR A 63 15.94 -11.26 -16.83
N ARG A 64 16.63 -11.58 -17.94
CA ARG A 64 16.18 -11.22 -19.29
C ARG A 64 14.90 -11.97 -19.68
N SER A 65 14.76 -13.22 -19.23
CA SER A 65 13.56 -14.03 -19.44
C SER A 65 12.34 -13.33 -18.83
N VAL A 66 12.41 -12.94 -17.55
CA VAL A 66 11.28 -12.35 -16.80
C VAL A 66 10.70 -11.07 -17.43
N VAL A 67 11.54 -10.23 -18.05
CA VAL A 67 11.17 -8.94 -18.65
C VAL A 67 10.13 -9.08 -19.79
N ASP A 68 10.28 -10.09 -20.65
CA ASP A 68 9.38 -10.36 -21.78
C ASP A 68 8.24 -11.34 -21.45
N GLY A 69 8.04 -11.60 -20.16
CA GLY A 69 7.02 -12.50 -19.65
C GLY A 69 5.57 -12.13 -20.05
N PRO A 70 4.71 -13.10 -20.37
CA PRO A 70 3.28 -12.85 -20.51
C PRO A 70 2.64 -12.52 -19.15
N ILE A 71 1.54 -11.76 -19.17
CA ILE A 71 0.78 -11.44 -17.95
C ILE A 71 0.18 -12.72 -17.33
N THR A 72 0.35 -12.89 -16.02
CA THR A 72 -0.20 -14.00 -15.25
C THR A 72 -1.68 -13.75 -14.88
N PRO A 73 -2.43 -14.77 -14.40
CA PRO A 73 -3.75 -14.54 -13.84
C PRO A 73 -3.74 -13.54 -12.67
N LEU A 74 -2.70 -13.58 -11.83
CA LEU A 74 -2.47 -12.60 -10.77
C LEU A 74 -2.28 -11.20 -11.36
N GLY A 75 -1.42 -11.05 -12.37
CA GLY A 75 -1.18 -9.77 -13.05
C GLY A 75 -2.46 -9.18 -13.65
N ARG A 76 -3.32 -10.01 -14.25
CA ARG A 76 -4.63 -9.56 -14.76
C ARG A 76 -5.59 -9.11 -13.66
N MET A 77 -5.49 -9.70 -12.47
CA MET A 77 -6.27 -9.26 -11.32
C MET A 77 -5.75 -7.91 -10.81
N LEU A 78 -4.43 -7.79 -10.67
CA LEU A 78 -3.77 -6.56 -10.24
C LEU A 78 -4.04 -5.38 -11.19
N SER A 79 -4.11 -5.62 -12.51
CA SER A 79 -4.41 -4.59 -13.50
C SER A 79 -5.83 -4.02 -13.40
N ARG A 80 -6.73 -4.66 -12.64
CA ARG A 80 -8.10 -4.16 -12.40
C ARG A 80 -8.18 -3.24 -11.18
N LEU A 81 -7.15 -3.19 -10.34
CA LEU A 81 -7.14 -2.40 -9.11
C LEU A 81 -6.60 -0.98 -9.40
N PRO A 82 -7.27 0.10 -8.94
CA PRO A 82 -6.83 1.48 -9.17
C PRO A 82 -5.75 1.93 -8.18
N ILE A 83 -4.80 1.04 -7.87
CA ILE A 83 -3.70 1.26 -6.92
C ILE A 83 -2.41 0.66 -7.47
N SER A 84 -1.28 0.93 -6.82
CA SER A 84 -0.01 0.35 -7.24
C SER A 84 -0.06 -1.19 -7.22
N PRO A 85 0.62 -1.89 -8.14
CA PRO A 85 0.62 -3.36 -8.17
C PRO A 85 1.08 -4.01 -6.86
N ARG A 86 1.97 -3.35 -6.12
CA ARG A 86 2.46 -3.79 -4.80
C ARG A 86 1.35 -3.77 -3.76
N LEU A 87 0.66 -2.64 -3.64
CA LEU A 87 -0.47 -2.51 -2.72
C LEU A 87 -1.65 -3.41 -3.14
N GLY A 88 -1.85 -3.60 -4.45
CA GLY A 88 -2.80 -4.57 -4.97
C GLY A 88 -2.45 -6.00 -4.56
N LYS A 89 -1.16 -6.38 -4.61
CA LYS A 89 -0.71 -7.70 -4.15
C LYS A 89 -0.93 -7.87 -2.65
N LEU A 90 -0.60 -6.85 -1.86
CA LEU A 90 -0.89 -6.84 -0.42
C LEU A 90 -2.37 -7.08 -0.15
N LEU A 91 -3.25 -6.35 -0.84
CA LEU A 91 -4.70 -6.49 -0.69
C LEU A 91 -5.19 -7.91 -1.01
N LEU A 92 -4.69 -8.50 -2.10
CA LEU A 92 -5.05 -9.86 -2.51
C LEU A 92 -4.51 -10.95 -1.55
N VAL A 93 -3.33 -10.74 -0.96
CA VAL A 93 -2.78 -11.62 0.07
C VAL A 93 -3.62 -11.54 1.35
N CYS A 94 -3.95 -10.31 1.80
CA CYS A 94 -4.82 -10.11 2.96
C CYS A 94 -6.20 -10.76 2.76
N ARG A 95 -6.76 -10.67 1.54
CA ARG A 95 -8.00 -11.37 1.16
C ARG A 95 -7.86 -12.89 1.34
N ARG A 96 -6.80 -13.49 0.81
CA ARG A 96 -6.57 -14.94 0.91
C ARG A 96 -6.44 -15.41 2.37
N ASP A 97 -5.81 -14.59 3.20
CA ASP A 97 -5.48 -14.94 4.58
C ASP A 97 -6.59 -14.53 5.58
N GLY A 98 -7.75 -14.05 5.11
CA GLY A 98 -8.89 -13.65 5.96
C GLY A 98 -8.70 -12.33 6.70
N LEU A 99 -7.74 -11.50 6.29
CA LEU A 99 -7.35 -10.23 6.93
C LEU A 99 -7.87 -9.02 6.14
N LEU A 100 -8.90 -9.19 5.32
CA LEU A 100 -9.37 -8.16 4.41
C LEU A 100 -9.82 -6.86 5.12
N PRO A 101 -10.52 -6.89 6.28
CA PRO A 101 -10.94 -5.67 6.96
C PRO A 101 -9.78 -4.76 7.36
N HIS A 102 -8.73 -5.30 7.99
CA HIS A 102 -7.53 -4.54 8.34
C HIS A 102 -6.63 -4.27 7.14
N GLY A 103 -6.51 -5.24 6.23
CA GLY A 103 -5.68 -5.13 5.04
C GLY A 103 -6.14 -4.05 4.07
N LEU A 104 -7.46 -3.88 3.90
CA LEU A 104 -8.05 -2.82 3.09
C LEU A 104 -7.70 -1.43 3.65
N LEU A 105 -7.87 -1.23 4.96
CA LEU A 105 -7.54 0.03 5.62
C LEU A 105 -6.04 0.30 5.56
N LEU A 106 -5.21 -0.72 5.79
CA LEU A 106 -3.76 -0.61 5.70
C LEU A 106 -3.34 -0.18 4.29
N VAL A 107 -3.87 -0.83 3.25
CA VAL A 107 -3.60 -0.47 1.85
C VAL A 107 -4.05 0.95 1.54
N ALA A 108 -5.23 1.35 2.02
CA ALA A 108 -5.73 2.70 1.82
C ALA A 108 -4.83 3.75 2.49
N MET A 109 -4.37 3.49 3.71
CA MET A 109 -3.45 4.36 4.43
C MET A 109 -2.07 4.44 3.76
N LEU A 110 -1.51 3.32 3.31
CA LEU A 110 -0.22 3.28 2.61
C LEU A 110 -0.26 3.90 1.21
N ALA A 111 -1.45 4.02 0.61
CA ALA A 111 -1.63 4.69 -0.67
C ALA A 111 -1.67 6.22 -0.54
N GLN A 112 -1.93 6.74 0.66
CA GLN A 112 -1.92 8.18 0.93
C GLN A 112 -0.53 8.66 1.38
N PRO A 113 -0.25 9.98 1.30
CA PRO A 113 0.88 10.58 1.99
C PRO A 113 0.85 10.32 3.49
N ASP A 114 1.99 10.43 4.16
CA ASP A 114 2.05 10.28 5.63
C ASP A 114 1.10 11.30 6.29
N PRO A 115 0.09 10.83 7.07
CA PRO A 115 -0.86 11.71 7.74
C PRO A 115 -0.24 12.48 8.91
N SER A 116 0.93 12.08 9.41
CA SER A 116 1.56 12.66 10.59
C SER A 116 1.99 14.10 10.35
N ILE A 117 1.42 15.04 11.11
CA ILE A 117 1.93 16.41 11.15
C ILE A 117 3.21 16.39 11.96
N ILE A 118 4.31 16.80 11.34
CA ILE A 118 5.56 17.09 12.05
C ILE A 118 5.28 18.33 12.90
N GLY A 119 4.98 18.11 14.17
CA GLY A 119 5.17 19.13 15.19
C GLY A 119 6.63 19.06 15.58
N ASP A 120 7.30 20.21 15.67
CA ASP A 120 8.60 20.27 16.32
C ASP A 120 8.45 19.69 17.72
N ASP A 121 8.99 18.49 17.93
CA ASP A 121 9.25 17.96 19.26
C ASP A 121 10.49 18.67 19.89
N SER A 122 10.83 19.86 19.37
CA SER A 122 12.03 20.67 19.63
C SER A 122 11.72 22.00 20.35
N SER A 123 10.66 22.08 21.15
CA SER A 123 10.37 23.28 21.96
C SER A 123 10.15 22.97 23.44
N ALA A 124 10.86 21.98 23.96
CA ALA A 124 10.93 21.73 25.41
C ALA A 124 12.11 22.45 26.11
N ASP A 125 12.97 23.19 25.40
CA ASP A 125 14.23 23.68 25.99
C ASP A 125 14.67 25.10 25.56
N ASP A 126 13.76 26.02 25.28
CA ASP A 126 14.15 27.45 25.19
C ASP A 126 13.17 28.37 25.91
N ALA A 127 13.30 28.37 27.24
CA ALA A 127 12.73 29.41 28.10
C ALA A 127 13.80 30.49 28.33
N THR A 128 13.90 31.44 27.42
CA THR A 128 14.38 32.79 27.74
C THR A 128 13.46 33.84 27.13
N ALA A 129 12.66 34.44 28.01
CA ALA A 129 12.13 35.80 28.03
C ALA A 129 12.03 36.59 26.71
N ASP A 130 10.80 36.96 26.31
CA ASP A 130 10.33 38.36 26.43
C ASP A 130 8.90 38.55 25.86
N ASP A 131 8.09 39.26 26.65
CA ASP A 131 7.01 40.21 26.32
C ASP A 131 5.78 39.85 25.41
N ASP A 132 4.62 39.96 26.07
CA ASP A 132 3.34 40.55 25.61
C ASP A 132 2.67 40.08 24.30
N ALA A 133 1.70 39.16 24.41
CA ALA A 133 0.41 39.27 23.71
C ALA A 133 -0.64 38.30 24.27
N ASP A 134 -1.81 38.85 24.57
CA ASP A 134 -3.07 38.21 24.97
C ASP A 134 -3.40 36.95 24.15
N GLY A 135 -3.27 35.80 24.81
CA GLY A 135 -3.69 34.50 24.33
C GLY A 135 -3.77 33.57 25.52
N THR A 136 -4.98 33.21 25.94
CA THR A 136 -5.21 32.21 26.98
C THR A 136 -4.38 30.95 26.69
N PRO A 137 -3.49 30.52 27.59
CA PRO A 137 -2.84 29.23 27.45
C PRO A 137 -3.92 28.17 27.63
N GLU A 138 -4.31 27.48 26.57
CA GLU A 138 -5.10 26.25 26.73
C GLU A 138 -4.22 25.24 27.48
N GLU A 139 -4.45 25.19 28.78
CA GLU A 139 -3.88 24.27 29.74
C GLU A 139 -4.02 22.81 29.24
N GLY A 140 -2.90 22.14 29.05
CA GLY A 140 -2.71 20.78 29.58
C GLY A 140 -3.66 19.67 29.14
N ALA A 141 -4.25 19.70 27.94
CA ALA A 141 -4.90 18.51 27.40
C ALA A 141 -3.81 17.48 27.05
N ALA A 142 -3.64 16.47 27.91
CA ALA A 142 -2.75 15.35 27.66
C ALA A 142 -3.01 14.79 26.25
N THR A 143 -2.08 14.99 25.33
CA THR A 143 -2.22 14.49 23.97
C THR A 143 -2.37 12.97 24.04
N PRO A 144 -3.43 12.39 23.45
CA PRO A 144 -3.61 10.95 23.52
C PRO A 144 -2.38 10.28 22.89
N VAL A 145 -1.80 9.34 23.63
CA VAL A 145 -0.66 8.56 23.13
C VAL A 145 -1.11 7.87 21.86
N ARG A 146 -0.46 8.24 20.74
CA ARG A 146 -0.69 7.58 19.46
C ARG A 146 -0.37 6.11 19.58
N TRP A 147 -1.24 5.27 19.03
CA TRP A 147 -0.90 3.87 18.88
C TRP A 147 0.32 3.73 17.97
N LYS A 148 1.39 3.15 18.50
CA LYS A 148 2.63 2.86 17.76
C LYS A 148 2.88 1.36 17.79
N CYS A 149 3.20 0.78 16.64
CA CYS A 149 3.72 -0.57 16.57
C CYS A 149 5.24 -0.47 16.42
N VAL A 150 5.98 -0.90 17.45
CA VAL A 150 7.46 -0.88 17.45
C VAL A 150 8.03 -1.73 16.30
N GLU A 151 7.29 -2.74 15.88
CA GLU A 151 7.74 -3.70 14.87
C GLU A 151 7.43 -3.28 13.44
N SER A 152 6.54 -2.28 13.22
CA SER A 152 6.12 -1.87 11.88
C SER A 152 5.42 -0.51 11.87
N ASP A 153 6.05 0.46 11.22
CA ASP A 153 5.46 1.80 11.01
C ASP A 153 4.16 1.73 10.21
N ALA A 154 4.07 0.81 9.23
CA ALA A 154 2.87 0.59 8.44
C ALA A 154 1.67 0.17 9.31
N LEU A 155 1.90 -0.71 10.29
CA LEU A 155 0.88 -1.03 11.28
C LEU A 155 0.61 0.16 12.20
N GLY A 156 1.65 0.92 12.57
CA GLY A 156 1.49 2.18 13.31
C GLY A 156 0.50 3.14 12.64
N MET A 157 0.59 3.31 11.33
CA MET A 157 -0.36 4.11 10.54
C MET A 157 -1.78 3.54 10.59
N LEU A 158 -1.93 2.22 10.48
CA LEU A 158 -3.22 1.56 10.64
C LEU A 158 -3.82 1.81 12.03
N GLY A 159 -3.03 1.69 13.09
CA GLY A 159 -3.47 1.96 14.45
C GLY A 159 -3.87 3.42 14.67
N ALA A 160 -3.11 4.36 14.11
CA ALA A 160 -3.47 5.78 14.12
C ALA A 160 -4.81 6.04 13.43
N TYR A 161 -5.09 5.36 12.32
CA TYR A 161 -6.39 5.41 11.65
C TYR A 161 -7.52 4.85 12.51
N LEU A 162 -7.34 3.66 13.09
CA LEU A 162 -8.35 3.06 13.95
C LEU A 162 -8.62 3.90 15.21
N GLN A 163 -7.58 4.50 15.78
CA GLN A 163 -7.71 5.42 16.91
C GLN A 163 -8.51 6.67 16.53
N TRP A 164 -8.20 7.29 15.38
CA TRP A 164 -8.96 8.43 14.87
C TRP A 164 -10.45 8.08 14.63
N ARG A 165 -10.72 6.90 14.06
CA ARG A 165 -12.09 6.39 13.88
C ARG A 165 -12.80 6.19 15.22
N SER A 166 -12.12 5.63 16.22
CA SER A 166 -12.68 5.39 17.56
C SER A 166 -13.04 6.68 18.31
N MET A 167 -12.36 7.79 17.99
CA MET A 167 -12.61 9.12 18.55
C MET A 167 -13.72 9.89 17.80
N GLY A 168 -14.40 9.25 16.83
CA GLY A 168 -15.52 9.83 16.08
C GLY A 168 -15.18 10.22 14.64
N GLY A 169 -13.90 10.18 14.23
CA GLY A 169 -13.50 10.42 12.84
C GLY A 169 -13.70 11.86 12.36
N ASP A 170 -13.70 12.83 13.26
CA ASP A 170 -13.85 14.25 12.93
C ASP A 170 -12.50 14.98 12.85
N GLU A 171 -12.55 16.27 12.51
CA GLU A 171 -11.37 17.11 12.43
C GLU A 171 -10.74 17.37 13.81
N ALA A 172 -11.56 17.39 14.87
CA ALA A 172 -11.09 17.55 16.24
C ALA A 172 -10.25 16.34 16.68
N ALA A 173 -10.71 15.11 16.42
CA ALA A 173 -9.96 13.87 16.64
C ALA A 173 -8.64 13.84 15.86
N ALA A 174 -8.66 14.29 14.60
CA ALA A 174 -7.44 14.38 13.79
C ALA A 174 -6.45 15.37 14.43
N ARG A 175 -6.92 16.55 14.87
CA ARG A 175 -6.09 17.57 15.53
C ARG A 175 -5.50 17.05 16.86
N MET A 176 -6.30 16.38 17.69
CA MET A 176 -5.83 15.78 18.95
C MET A 176 -4.75 14.73 18.71
N LEU A 177 -4.91 13.91 17.66
CA LEU A 177 -3.92 12.92 17.26
C LEU A 177 -2.79 13.52 16.42
N ARG A 178 -2.72 14.83 16.16
CA ARG A 178 -1.74 15.49 15.26
C ARG A 178 -1.73 14.94 13.81
N LEU A 179 -2.85 14.45 13.32
CA LEU A 179 -3.00 13.88 11.97
C LEU A 179 -3.63 14.89 11.02
N THR A 180 -3.30 14.80 9.73
CA THR A 180 -3.90 15.61 8.68
C THR A 180 -5.29 15.06 8.34
N PHE A 181 -6.35 15.77 8.74
CA PHE A 181 -7.74 15.32 8.52
C PHE A 181 -8.07 15.00 7.05
N LYS A 182 -7.56 15.80 6.11
CA LYS A 182 -7.76 15.59 4.67
C LYS A 182 -7.26 14.21 4.23
N VAL A 183 -6.06 13.82 4.67
CA VAL A 183 -5.46 12.52 4.36
C VAL A 183 -6.31 11.37 4.92
N MET A 184 -6.84 11.52 6.13
CA MET A 184 -7.71 10.51 6.75
C MET A 184 -9.00 10.30 5.95
N ARG A 185 -9.59 11.39 5.45
CA ARG A 185 -10.81 11.35 4.62
C ARG A 185 -10.54 10.77 3.24
N GLU A 186 -9.40 11.09 2.63
CA GLU A 186 -8.96 10.50 1.36
C GLU A 186 -8.72 8.99 1.50
N ALA A 187 -8.08 8.55 2.59
CA ALA A 187 -7.92 7.13 2.90
C ALA A 187 -9.27 6.42 3.08
N GLU A 188 -10.23 7.02 3.80
CA GLU A 188 -11.57 6.47 3.96
C GLU A 188 -12.31 6.33 2.62
N GLN A 189 -12.24 7.35 1.76
CA GLN A 189 -12.85 7.31 0.43
C GLN A 189 -12.22 6.22 -0.44
N LEU A 190 -10.89 6.12 -0.44
CA LEU A 190 -10.18 5.08 -1.19
C LEU A 190 -10.55 3.67 -0.69
N ALA A 191 -10.62 3.47 0.63
CA ALA A 191 -11.06 2.21 1.20
C ALA A 191 -12.49 1.85 0.75
N SER A 192 -13.40 2.83 0.71
CA SER A 192 -14.76 2.64 0.19
C SER A 192 -14.77 2.22 -1.29
N GLN A 193 -13.99 2.87 -2.14
CA GLN A 193 -13.89 2.56 -3.56
C GLN A 193 -13.31 1.15 -3.80
N LEU A 194 -12.21 0.82 -3.11
CA LEU A 194 -11.58 -0.49 -3.20
C LEU A 194 -12.53 -1.60 -2.73
N ARG A 195 -13.29 -1.36 -1.67
CA ARG A 195 -14.29 -2.31 -1.18
C ARG A 195 -15.39 -2.57 -2.22
N GLN A 196 -15.94 -1.53 -2.83
CA GLN A 196 -16.95 -1.69 -3.88
C GLN A 196 -16.39 -2.52 -5.04
N LEU A 197 -15.19 -2.19 -5.50
CA LEU A 197 -14.53 -2.88 -6.59
C LEU A 197 -14.22 -4.35 -6.24
N LEU A 198 -13.81 -4.66 -5.00
CA LEU A 198 -13.61 -6.03 -4.56
C LEU A 198 -14.89 -6.85 -4.57
N ARG A 199 -16.04 -6.27 -4.21
CA ARG A 199 -17.34 -6.95 -4.30
C ARG A 199 -17.71 -7.30 -5.73
N GLU A 200 -17.42 -6.39 -6.67
CA GLU A 200 -17.65 -6.63 -8.09
C GLU A 200 -16.71 -7.72 -8.65
N LEU A 201 -15.45 -7.76 -8.18
CA LEU A 201 -14.48 -8.78 -8.61
C LEU A 201 -14.70 -10.15 -7.96
N PHE A 202 -15.25 -10.19 -6.74
CA PHE A 202 -15.40 -11.40 -5.93
C PHE A 202 -16.80 -11.48 -5.29
N PRO A 203 -17.86 -11.73 -6.08
CA PRO A 203 -19.24 -11.71 -5.60
C PRO A 203 -19.61 -12.83 -4.61
N ASN A 204 -18.80 -13.88 -4.51
CA ASN A 204 -19.05 -15.04 -3.63
C ASN A 204 -18.26 -14.97 -2.31
N ASP A 205 -17.59 -13.86 -2.03
CA ASP A 205 -16.66 -13.73 -0.92
C ASP A 205 -17.34 -13.06 0.27
N SER A 206 -17.69 -13.85 1.30
CA SER A 206 -18.29 -13.35 2.55
C SER A 206 -17.41 -12.30 3.23
N ASP A 207 -16.09 -12.44 3.10
CA ASP A 207 -15.11 -11.56 3.73
C ASP A 207 -15.15 -10.12 3.16
N ALA A 208 -15.62 -9.95 1.91
CA ALA A 208 -15.82 -8.63 1.31
C ALA A 208 -17.10 -7.93 1.83
N ASP A 209 -18.03 -8.71 2.38
CA ASP A 209 -19.21 -8.21 3.07
C ASP A 209 -18.92 -7.88 4.54
N ASP A 210 -18.08 -8.66 5.24
CA ASP A 210 -17.62 -8.37 6.60
C ASP A 210 -16.76 -7.08 6.69
N ALA A 211 -16.11 -6.70 5.58
CA ALA A 211 -15.47 -5.40 5.47
C ALA A 211 -16.45 -4.20 5.53
N ARG A 212 -17.79 -4.42 5.59
CA ARG A 212 -18.84 -3.38 5.68
C ARG A 212 -18.58 -2.32 6.74
N GLU A 213 -18.03 -2.73 7.87
CA GLU A 213 -17.73 -1.88 9.00
C GLU A 213 -16.21 -1.85 9.18
N ALA A 214 -15.62 -0.66 9.35
CA ALA A 214 -14.22 -0.61 9.73
C ALA A 214 -14.08 -1.42 11.03
N PRO A 215 -13.11 -2.35 11.14
CA PRO A 215 -12.96 -3.13 12.36
C PRO A 215 -12.87 -2.17 13.54
N PRO A 216 -13.75 -2.31 14.55
CA PRO A 216 -13.80 -1.38 15.67
C PRO A 216 -12.56 -1.48 16.55
N GLU A 217 -11.85 -2.60 16.46
CA GLU A 217 -10.74 -2.96 17.34
C GLU A 217 -9.40 -3.06 16.58
N PRO A 218 -8.28 -2.69 17.25
CA PRO A 218 -6.96 -2.88 16.71
C PRO A 218 -6.70 -4.36 16.41
N PRO A 219 -5.84 -4.68 15.42
CA PRO A 219 -5.53 -6.06 15.08
C PRO A 219 -4.93 -6.80 16.29
N SER A 220 -5.37 -8.04 16.50
CA SER A 220 -4.76 -8.94 17.48
C SER A 220 -3.28 -9.17 17.15
N LYS A 221 -2.51 -9.68 18.11
CA LYS A 221 -1.07 -9.96 17.90
C LYS A 221 -0.82 -10.94 16.75
N GLU A 222 -1.72 -11.90 16.56
CA GLU A 222 -1.65 -12.89 15.48
C GLU A 222 -1.94 -12.23 14.12
N GLU A 223 -3.00 -11.43 14.03
CA GLU A 223 -3.36 -10.67 12.82
C GLU A 223 -2.28 -9.66 12.45
N ALA A 224 -1.71 -8.94 13.43
CA ALA A 224 -0.59 -8.03 13.21
C ALA A 224 0.65 -8.76 12.65
N THR A 225 0.92 -9.97 13.13
CA THR A 225 2.00 -10.80 12.60
C THR A 225 1.71 -11.28 11.18
N ALA A 226 0.47 -11.65 10.90
CA ALA A 226 0.05 -12.08 9.57
C ALA A 226 0.04 -10.91 8.56
N LEU A 227 -0.40 -9.72 8.95
CA LEU A 227 -0.33 -8.50 8.14
C LEU A 227 1.12 -8.11 7.80
N ARG A 228 2.06 -8.24 8.75
CA ARG A 228 3.49 -8.03 8.47
C ARG A 228 4.03 -9.05 7.46
N LYS A 229 3.64 -10.32 7.58
CA LYS A 229 4.01 -11.35 6.58
C LYS A 229 3.43 -11.01 5.20
N ALA A 230 2.20 -10.54 5.14
CA ALA A 230 1.56 -10.10 3.89
C ALA A 230 2.30 -8.89 3.27
N LEU A 231 2.69 -7.91 4.10
CA LEU A 231 3.47 -6.74 3.66
C LEU A 231 4.83 -7.15 3.08
N ALA A 232 5.53 -8.07 3.75
CA ALA A 232 6.80 -8.62 3.26
C ALA A 232 6.63 -9.37 1.93
N ALA A 233 5.57 -10.16 1.79
CA ALA A 233 5.26 -10.88 0.53
C ALA A 233 4.91 -9.93 -0.63
N ALA A 234 4.36 -8.75 -0.33
CA ALA A 234 4.01 -7.72 -1.30
C ALA A 234 5.20 -6.84 -1.72
N SER A 235 6.28 -6.78 -0.93
CA SER A 235 7.47 -5.97 -1.21
C SER A 235 8.77 -6.77 -1.06
N PRO A 236 8.95 -7.86 -1.83
CA PRO A 236 10.10 -8.76 -1.70
C PRO A 236 11.44 -8.09 -2.05
N ASP A 237 11.41 -6.98 -2.80
CA ASP A 237 12.55 -6.18 -3.21
C ASP A 237 12.97 -5.12 -2.18
N ARG A 238 12.20 -4.93 -1.10
CA ARG A 238 12.45 -3.94 -0.05
C ARG A 238 12.77 -4.59 1.30
N ILE A 239 13.65 -5.58 1.29
CA ILE A 239 14.13 -6.28 2.48
C ILE A 239 15.55 -5.78 2.76
N ALA A 240 15.76 -5.23 3.96
CA ALA A 240 17.05 -4.74 4.45
C ALA A 240 17.58 -5.64 5.58
#